data_AF-A0A3N0YU87-F1
#
_entry.id   AF-A0A3N0YU87-F1
#
_cell.length_a   1.000
_cell.length_b   1.000
_cell.length_c   1.000
_cell.angle_alpha   90.00
_cell.angle_beta   90.00
_cell.angle_gamma   90.00
#
_symmetry.space_group_name_H-M   'P 1'
#
loop_
_entity.id
_entity.type
_entity.pdbx_description
1 polymer ?
#
loop_
_entity_poly.entity_id
_entity_poly.type
_entity_poly.pdbx_seq_one_letter_code
_entity_poly.pdbx_strand_id
1 'polypeptide(L)'
;MDAELFRILSKGVEELDLEWAPPEEPSRSRLDEWFLPGHRQAPRQRSAPFFPEVHQELTKSWRAPYSARLHTTHRSALTAVDGSEQKGYEHLPPLDEAVAAHLCPPAAVGWKTQRALPSKPCRTNSTLAGRAYTSAGQAASALHTMAIFQVFQAKLLRSLDESGVDEPAFRDLRSATDLALRATKATAQAIGRSMASLVVLERHLWLNLTEIKDLDKMAFLDAPVSPSGLFGPAGDGFTERFTAAQKSSQAMRHFLPKRSSSASAVSRPRPAPAQQNKPATSTAQAAPRKEHRQRSRPPKRPPFPRRQ
;
A
#
# COMPACT_ATOMS: atom_id res chain seq x y z
N MET A 1 10.44 -12.25 -34.65
CA MET A 1 10.91 -12.89 -35.90
C MET A 1 10.43 -14.32 -35.90
N ASP A 2 10.11 -14.88 -37.05
CA ASP A 2 9.90 -16.33 -37.19
C ASP A 2 11.17 -17.08 -36.74
N ALA A 3 11.02 -18.11 -35.91
CA ALA A 3 12.14 -18.84 -35.30
C ALA A 3 13.01 -19.53 -36.35
N GLU A 4 12.38 -19.98 -37.44
CA GLU A 4 13.09 -20.63 -38.55
C GLU A 4 13.89 -19.62 -39.38
N LEU A 5 13.33 -18.43 -39.60
CA LEU A 5 14.03 -17.33 -40.28
C LEU A 5 15.26 -16.87 -39.48
N PHE A 6 15.13 -16.74 -38.15
CA PHE A 6 16.25 -16.37 -37.30
C PHE A 6 17.36 -17.43 -37.32
N ARG A 7 17.00 -18.72 -37.24
CA ARG A 7 17.95 -19.83 -37.32
C ARG A 7 18.74 -19.84 -38.64
N ILE A 8 18.06 -19.61 -39.77
CA ILE A 8 18.70 -19.55 -41.09
C ILE A 8 19.62 -18.32 -41.20
N LEU A 9 19.18 -17.16 -40.70
CA LEU A 9 20.00 -15.95 -40.70
C LEU A 9 21.24 -16.07 -39.81
N SER A 10 21.13 -16.66 -38.62
CA SER A 10 22.27 -16.91 -37.74
C SER A 10 23.31 -17.82 -38.39
N LYS A 11 22.86 -18.89 -39.07
CA LYS A 11 23.77 -19.77 -39.81
C LYS A 11 24.42 -19.06 -41.00
N GLY A 12 23.67 -18.22 -41.71
CA GLY A 12 24.19 -17.44 -42.84
C GLY A 12 25.21 -16.38 -42.43
N VAL A 13 25.03 -15.75 -41.27
CA VAL A 13 25.99 -14.79 -40.71
C VAL A 13 27.31 -15.46 -40.35
N GLU A 14 27.26 -16.65 -39.74
CA GLU A 14 28.44 -17.43 -39.34
C GLU A 14 29.23 -17.94 -40.56
N GLU A 15 28.55 -18.45 -41.59
CA GLU A 15 29.19 -18.95 -42.82
C GLU A 15 29.81 -17.84 -43.69
N LEU A 16 29.30 -16.60 -43.58
CA LEU A 16 29.75 -15.46 -44.39
C LEU A 16 30.71 -14.52 -43.64
N ASP A 17 31.11 -14.88 -42.42
CA ASP A 17 31.98 -14.08 -41.54
C ASP A 17 31.51 -12.62 -41.38
N LEU A 18 30.20 -12.44 -41.22
CA LEU A 18 29.57 -11.13 -41.11
C LEU A 18 29.46 -10.70 -39.64
N GLU A 19 29.85 -9.47 -39.32
CA GLU A 19 29.56 -8.88 -38.00
C GLU A 19 28.06 -8.58 -37.89
N TRP A 20 27.34 -9.43 -37.16
CA TRP A 20 25.94 -9.24 -36.81
C TRP A 20 25.74 -9.36 -35.29
N ALA A 21 25.44 -8.24 -34.63
CA ALA A 21 24.99 -8.27 -33.23
C ALA A 21 23.55 -8.81 -33.18
N PRO A 22 23.25 -9.88 -32.43
CA PRO A 22 21.86 -10.32 -32.28
C PRO A 22 21.03 -9.17 -31.69
N PRO A 23 19.74 -9.03 -32.06
CA PRO A 23 18.86 -8.12 -31.37
C PRO A 23 18.94 -8.42 -29.88
N GLU A 24 19.05 -7.40 -29.02
CA GLU A 24 18.85 -7.59 -27.58
C GLU A 24 17.52 -8.32 -27.40
N GLU A 25 17.56 -9.59 -27.01
CA GLU A 25 16.34 -10.26 -26.59
C GLU A 25 15.79 -9.42 -25.44
N PRO A 26 14.52 -8.97 -25.49
CA PRO A 26 13.93 -8.30 -24.35
C PRO A 26 14.14 -9.23 -23.17
N SER A 27 14.70 -8.70 -22.07
CA SER A 27 15.04 -9.48 -20.90
C SER A 27 13.81 -10.26 -20.45
N ARG A 28 13.74 -11.55 -20.85
CA ARG A 28 12.57 -12.38 -20.59
C ARG A 28 12.46 -12.50 -19.08
N SER A 29 11.32 -12.10 -18.52
CA SER A 29 11.10 -12.27 -17.09
C SER A 29 11.29 -13.75 -16.78
N ARG A 30 11.92 -14.06 -15.64
CA ARG A 30 11.97 -15.45 -15.16
C ARG A 30 10.58 -16.02 -14.87
N LEU A 31 9.54 -15.20 -14.94
CA LEU A 31 8.14 -15.60 -14.76
C LEU A 31 7.43 -15.95 -16.08
N ASP A 32 8.05 -15.71 -17.24
CA ASP A 32 7.36 -15.82 -18.53
C ASP A 32 7.74 -17.10 -19.30
N GLU A 33 6.74 -17.72 -19.94
CA GLU A 33 6.86 -18.62 -21.12
C GLU A 33 7.95 -19.71 -21.07
N TRP A 34 7.96 -20.54 -20.02
CA TRP A 34 8.90 -21.67 -19.90
C TRP A 34 8.56 -22.87 -20.79
N PHE A 35 7.27 -23.17 -20.95
CA PHE A 35 6.79 -24.37 -21.66
C PHE A 35 5.62 -24.11 -22.61
N LEU A 36 4.95 -22.96 -22.49
CA LEU A 36 3.80 -22.61 -23.33
C LEU A 36 4.26 -21.63 -24.42
N PRO A 37 3.95 -21.89 -25.71
CA PRO A 37 4.25 -20.94 -26.78
C PRO A 37 3.41 -19.66 -26.62
N GLY A 38 4.05 -18.50 -26.75
CA GLY A 38 3.41 -17.19 -26.64
C GLY A 38 2.15 -17.08 -27.52
N HIS A 39 1.00 -16.88 -26.88
CA HIS A 39 -0.28 -17.09 -27.53
C HIS A 39 -0.74 -15.85 -28.30
N ARG A 40 -0.89 -16.00 -29.63
CA ARG A 40 -1.73 -15.12 -30.46
C ARG A 40 -3.17 -15.17 -29.93
N GLN A 41 -3.78 -14.00 -29.74
CA GLN A 41 -5.11 -13.73 -29.17
C GLN A 41 -6.09 -14.92 -29.15
N ALA A 42 -6.40 -15.43 -27.95
CA ALA A 42 -7.40 -16.48 -27.74
C ALA A 42 -8.85 -15.94 -27.81
N PRO A 43 -9.82 -16.71 -28.35
CA PRO A 43 -11.23 -16.35 -28.37
C PRO A 43 -11.84 -16.30 -26.95
N ARG A 44 -12.90 -15.47 -26.78
CA ARG A 44 -13.69 -15.21 -25.55
C ARG A 44 -13.35 -16.12 -24.36
N GLN A 45 -12.47 -15.63 -23.49
CA GLN A 45 -12.01 -16.30 -22.27
C GLN A 45 -13.18 -16.71 -21.37
N ARG A 46 -13.34 -18.02 -21.14
CA ARG A 46 -14.14 -18.55 -20.02
C ARG A 46 -13.37 -18.29 -18.72
N SER A 47 -14.07 -17.93 -17.65
CA SER A 47 -13.46 -17.78 -16.32
C SER A 47 -12.92 -19.11 -15.81
N ALA A 48 -11.80 -19.07 -15.07
CA ALA A 48 -11.26 -20.23 -14.37
C ALA A 48 -12.25 -20.76 -13.31
N PRO A 49 -12.24 -22.06 -12.99
CA PRO A 49 -13.08 -22.63 -11.94
C PRO A 49 -12.73 -22.06 -10.56
N PHE A 50 -13.72 -22.02 -9.67
CA PHE A 50 -13.54 -21.60 -8.28
C PHE A 50 -12.85 -22.70 -7.46
N PHE A 51 -11.83 -22.34 -6.69
CA PHE A 51 -11.08 -23.27 -5.84
C PHE A 51 -11.39 -23.02 -4.34
N PRO A 52 -12.22 -23.87 -3.70
CA PRO A 52 -12.75 -23.60 -2.35
C PRO A 52 -11.70 -23.44 -1.27
N GLU A 53 -10.59 -24.17 -1.35
CA GLU A 53 -9.52 -24.19 -0.33
C GLU A 53 -8.84 -22.83 -0.24
N VAL A 54 -8.61 -22.17 -1.39
CA VAL A 54 -8.07 -20.80 -1.41
C VAL A 54 -9.05 -19.83 -0.76
N HIS A 55 -10.35 -19.99 -1.02
CA HIS A 55 -11.38 -19.18 -0.37
C HIS A 55 -11.43 -19.41 1.14
N GLN A 56 -11.32 -20.66 1.61
CA GLN A 56 -11.27 -20.96 3.03
C GLN A 56 -10.07 -20.27 3.71
N GLU A 57 -8.89 -20.27 3.07
CA GLU A 57 -7.70 -19.61 3.58
C GLU A 57 -7.83 -18.07 3.59
N LEU A 58 -8.43 -17.48 2.54
CA LEU A 58 -8.74 -16.04 2.46
C LEU A 58 -9.70 -15.61 3.58
N THR A 59 -10.72 -16.41 3.87
CA THR A 59 -11.80 -16.05 4.79
C THR A 59 -11.52 -16.37 6.25
N LYS A 60 -10.36 -16.95 6.59
CA LYS A 60 -10.02 -17.29 7.99
C LYS A 60 -10.11 -16.11 8.93
N SER A 61 -9.59 -14.95 8.53
CA SER A 61 -9.64 -13.73 9.34
C SER A 61 -10.97 -13.00 9.27
N TRP A 62 -11.88 -13.41 8.38
CA TRP A 62 -13.13 -12.70 8.13
C TRP A 62 -14.19 -12.93 9.21
N ARG A 63 -14.03 -13.96 10.05
CA ARG A 63 -14.98 -14.29 11.13
C ARG A 63 -14.99 -13.24 12.25
N ALA A 64 -13.84 -12.64 12.54
CA ALA A 64 -13.67 -11.61 13.58
C ALA A 64 -12.56 -10.65 13.14
N PRO A 65 -12.79 -9.81 12.12
CA PRO A 65 -11.72 -9.14 11.38
C PRO A 65 -10.99 -8.04 12.18
N TYR A 66 -11.62 -7.47 13.21
CA TYR A 66 -10.97 -6.43 14.02
C TYR A 66 -10.05 -7.03 15.08
N SER A 67 -10.53 -8.05 15.79
CA SER A 67 -9.86 -8.76 16.89
C SER A 67 -8.99 -9.93 16.43
N ALA A 68 -9.11 -10.38 15.18
CA ALA A 68 -8.21 -11.37 14.61
C ALA A 68 -6.78 -10.86 14.77
N ARG A 69 -6.07 -11.43 15.75
CA ARG A 69 -4.68 -11.09 15.99
C ARG A 69 -3.94 -11.40 14.70
N LEU A 70 -3.09 -10.48 14.27
CA LEU A 70 -1.94 -10.90 13.49
C LEU A 70 -1.25 -11.91 14.41
N HIS A 71 -1.30 -13.21 14.08
CA HIS A 71 -0.43 -14.18 14.73
C HIS A 71 0.99 -13.80 14.29
N THR A 72 1.57 -12.81 14.96
CA THR A 72 2.94 -12.32 14.82
C THR A 72 3.92 -13.23 15.53
N THR A 73 3.44 -14.28 16.21
CA THR A 73 4.27 -15.07 17.12
C THR A 73 5.39 -15.83 16.40
N HIS A 74 5.25 -16.13 15.11
CA HIS A 74 6.38 -16.49 14.25
C HIS A 74 6.09 -16.01 12.83
N ARG A 75 6.89 -15.07 12.30
CA ARG A 75 6.91 -14.76 10.87
C ARG A 75 7.23 -16.09 10.16
N SER A 76 6.27 -16.63 9.41
CA SER A 76 6.51 -17.84 8.62
C SER A 76 7.72 -17.58 7.74
N ALA A 77 8.64 -18.55 7.63
CA ALA A 77 9.78 -18.45 6.71
C ALA A 77 9.33 -18.12 5.27
N LEU A 78 8.12 -18.54 4.90
CA LEU A 78 7.50 -18.23 3.60
C LEU A 78 7.05 -16.77 3.43
N THR A 79 7.14 -15.94 4.47
CA THR A 79 6.75 -14.51 4.45
C THR A 79 7.89 -13.60 4.90
N ALA A 80 9.09 -14.16 5.08
CA ALA A 80 10.31 -13.45 5.41
C ALA A 80 11.19 -13.43 4.16
N VAL A 81 11.34 -12.25 3.57
CA VAL A 81 12.19 -12.04 2.40
C VAL A 81 13.22 -10.97 2.75
N ASP A 82 14.48 -11.27 2.46
CA ASP A 82 15.58 -10.34 2.68
C ASP A 82 15.34 -9.03 1.93
N GLY A 83 15.58 -7.91 2.60
CA GLY A 83 15.35 -6.59 2.03
C GLY A 83 13.88 -6.15 1.99
N SER A 84 12.93 -6.92 2.54
CA SER A 84 11.50 -6.61 2.46
C SER A 84 11.12 -5.25 3.06
N GLU A 85 11.79 -4.82 4.13
CA GLU A 85 11.63 -3.48 4.70
C GLU A 85 12.09 -2.40 3.72
N GLN A 86 13.28 -2.54 3.14
CA GLN A 86 13.87 -1.59 2.21
C GLN A 86 13.10 -1.52 0.89
N LYS A 87 12.38 -2.59 0.52
CA LYS A 87 11.45 -2.62 -0.61
C LYS A 87 10.05 -2.10 -0.25
N GLY A 88 9.83 -1.69 1.00
CA GLY A 88 8.60 -1.07 1.47
C GLY A 88 7.46 -2.05 1.74
N TYR A 89 7.73 -3.34 1.96
CA TYR A 89 6.68 -4.33 2.22
C TYR A 89 6.25 -4.39 3.69
N GLU A 90 7.08 -3.95 4.63
CA GLU A 90 6.78 -4.14 6.06
C GLU A 90 5.82 -3.09 6.62
N HIS A 91 5.98 -1.84 6.21
CA HIS A 91 5.28 -0.70 6.79
C HIS A 91 4.76 0.25 5.72
N LEU A 92 3.58 0.81 5.97
CA LEU A 92 3.03 1.89 5.16
C LEU A 92 4.05 3.05 5.16
N PRO A 93 4.40 3.61 4.00
CA PRO A 93 5.33 4.72 3.93
C PRO A 93 4.89 5.91 4.82
N PRO A 94 5.82 6.53 5.57
CA PRO A 94 5.49 7.68 6.39
C PRO A 94 5.15 8.90 5.52
N LEU A 95 4.38 9.84 6.08
CA LEU A 95 4.14 11.15 5.46
C LEU A 95 5.44 11.97 5.46
N ASP A 96 5.76 12.60 4.33
CA ASP A 96 6.94 13.46 4.21
C ASP A 96 6.90 14.62 5.21
N GLU A 97 8.05 14.93 5.81
CA GLU A 97 8.15 15.98 6.83
C GLU A 97 7.78 17.36 6.27
N ALA A 98 8.15 17.68 5.04
CA ALA A 98 7.78 18.94 4.40
C ALA A 98 6.25 19.08 4.24
N VAL A 99 5.58 18.00 3.84
CA VAL A 99 4.12 17.98 3.67
C VAL A 99 3.42 18.06 5.03
N ALA A 100 3.90 17.28 6.00
CA ALA A 100 3.35 17.28 7.35
C ALA A 100 3.44 18.67 8.02
N ALA A 101 4.45 19.48 7.68
CA ALA A 101 4.60 20.85 8.20
C ALA A 101 3.45 21.78 7.80
N HIS A 102 2.84 21.53 6.64
CA HIS A 102 1.71 22.31 6.14
C HIS A 102 0.35 21.75 6.58
N LEU A 103 0.24 20.42 6.72
CA LEU A 103 -1.04 19.76 7.00
C LEU A 103 -1.36 19.63 8.49
N CYS A 104 -0.34 19.55 9.35
CA CYS A 104 -0.56 19.34 10.78
C CYS A 104 -0.72 20.68 11.50
N PRO A 105 -1.84 20.90 12.22
CA PRO A 105 -1.99 22.07 13.08
C PRO A 105 -0.85 22.13 14.12
N PRO A 106 -0.48 23.33 14.63
CA PRO A 106 0.50 23.45 15.72
C PRO A 106 0.16 22.59 16.95
N ALA A 107 -1.13 22.38 17.22
CA ALA A 107 -1.64 21.52 18.29
C ALA A 107 -1.46 20.00 18.05
N ALA A 108 -1.10 19.58 16.84
CA ALA A 108 -0.82 18.18 16.48
C ALA A 108 0.67 17.83 16.55
N VAL A 109 1.51 18.77 16.99
CA VAL A 109 2.94 18.54 17.29
C VAL A 109 3.04 17.99 18.71
N GLY A 110 3.30 16.69 18.84
CA GLY A 110 3.55 16.07 20.14
C GLY A 110 4.88 16.51 20.76
N TRP A 111 5.08 16.18 22.04
CA TRP A 111 6.29 16.45 22.84
C TRP A 111 7.62 15.88 22.28
N LYS A 112 7.58 15.11 21.18
CA LYS A 112 8.76 14.54 20.49
C LYS A 112 8.81 14.89 18.99
N THR A 113 8.17 15.99 18.57
CA THR A 113 8.15 16.45 17.16
C THR A 113 7.50 15.46 16.17
N GLN A 114 6.90 14.36 16.65
CA GLN A 114 6.09 13.48 15.81
C GLN A 114 4.75 14.15 15.54
N ARG A 115 4.58 14.59 14.30
CA ARG A 115 3.30 15.07 13.78
C ARG A 115 2.36 13.87 13.63
N ALA A 116 1.28 13.87 14.38
CA ALA A 116 0.29 12.80 14.39
C ALA A 116 -1.03 13.26 13.78
N LEU A 117 -1.86 12.32 13.33
CA LEU A 117 -3.20 12.64 12.87
C LEU A 117 -4.02 13.29 13.99
N PRO A 118 -4.77 14.37 13.68
CA PRO A 118 -5.28 15.31 14.68
C PRO A 118 -6.36 14.69 15.58
N SER A 119 -7.17 13.75 15.07
CA SER A 119 -8.27 13.14 15.81
C SER A 119 -8.00 11.68 16.15
N LYS A 120 -8.61 11.19 17.25
CA LYS A 120 -8.61 9.76 17.61
C LYS A 120 -9.16 8.89 16.47
N PRO A 121 -10.31 9.23 15.84
CA PRO A 121 -10.80 8.52 14.66
C PRO A 121 -9.77 8.38 13.52
N CYS A 122 -9.09 9.48 13.18
CA CYS A 122 -8.08 9.47 12.11
C CYS A 122 -6.89 8.57 12.47
N ARG A 123 -6.42 8.60 13.73
CA ARG A 123 -5.34 7.70 14.18
C ARG A 123 -5.74 6.23 14.07
N THR A 124 -6.93 5.86 14.54
CA THR A 124 -7.44 4.49 14.43
C THR A 124 -7.53 4.04 12.97
N ASN A 125 -8.04 4.89 12.07
CA ASN A 125 -8.09 4.59 10.63
C ASN A 125 -6.70 4.37 10.05
N SER A 126 -5.72 5.21 10.38
CA SER A 126 -4.34 5.04 9.92
C SER A 126 -3.72 3.74 10.45
N THR A 127 -4.00 3.34 11.68
CA THR A 127 -3.59 2.03 12.20
C THR A 127 -4.22 0.87 11.43
N LEU A 128 -5.51 0.95 11.09
CA LEU A 128 -6.20 -0.07 10.29
C LEU A 128 -5.66 -0.14 8.86
N ALA A 129 -5.35 1.02 8.24
CA ALA A 129 -4.70 1.09 6.94
C ALA A 129 -3.30 0.46 6.98
N GLY A 130 -2.52 0.75 8.03
CA GLY A 130 -1.22 0.12 8.29
C GLY A 130 -1.33 -1.41 8.40
N ARG A 131 -2.32 -1.92 9.15
CA ARG A 131 -2.60 -3.37 9.24
C ARG A 131 -2.90 -3.99 7.87
N ALA A 132 -3.71 -3.32 7.05
CA ALA A 132 -4.03 -3.77 5.70
C ALA A 132 -2.78 -3.81 4.81
N TYR A 133 -1.97 -2.75 4.88
CA TYR A 133 -0.73 -2.61 4.12
C TYR A 133 0.30 -3.69 4.50
N THR A 134 0.61 -3.85 5.79
CA THR A 134 1.55 -4.88 6.27
C THR A 134 1.08 -6.28 5.87
N SER A 135 -0.23 -6.55 5.91
CA SER A 135 -0.78 -7.83 5.45
C SER A 135 -0.59 -8.03 3.94
N ALA A 136 -0.77 -6.98 3.13
CA ALA A 136 -0.49 -7.04 1.70
C ALA A 136 1.02 -7.25 1.40
N GLY A 137 1.91 -6.61 2.16
CA GLY A 137 3.34 -6.82 2.03
C GLY A 137 3.81 -8.21 2.46
N GLN A 138 3.14 -8.85 3.43
CA GLN A 138 3.32 -10.28 3.72
C GLN A 138 2.91 -11.16 2.53
N ALA A 139 1.81 -10.82 1.84
CA ALA A 139 1.40 -11.52 0.63
C ALA A 139 2.45 -11.37 -0.48
N ALA A 140 2.98 -10.16 -0.68
CA ALA A 140 4.08 -9.92 -1.62
C ALA A 140 5.33 -10.73 -1.28
N SER A 141 5.69 -10.80 0.01
CA SER A 141 6.82 -11.62 0.47
C SER A 141 6.61 -13.11 0.18
N ALA A 142 5.39 -13.63 0.42
CA ALA A 142 5.06 -15.01 0.07
C ALA A 142 5.03 -15.28 -1.44
N LEU A 143 4.66 -14.30 -2.25
CA LEU A 143 4.78 -14.39 -3.71
C LEU A 143 6.23 -14.49 -4.17
N HIS A 144 7.17 -13.77 -3.56
CA HIS A 144 8.60 -13.92 -3.86
C HIS A 144 9.09 -15.34 -3.58
N THR A 145 8.76 -15.89 -2.41
CA THR A 145 9.11 -17.27 -2.05
C THR A 145 8.46 -18.29 -3.00
N MET A 146 7.18 -18.10 -3.34
CA MET A 146 6.47 -18.93 -4.31
C MET A 146 7.13 -18.90 -5.69
N ALA A 147 7.52 -17.71 -6.16
CA ALA A 147 8.19 -17.54 -7.45
C ALA A 147 9.55 -18.26 -7.49
N ILE A 148 10.33 -18.24 -6.40
CA ILE A 148 11.59 -19.00 -6.30
C ILE A 148 11.32 -20.49 -6.52
N PHE A 149 10.32 -21.05 -5.84
CA PHE A 149 9.97 -22.47 -6.00
C PHE A 149 9.47 -22.78 -7.42
N GLN A 150 8.60 -21.94 -7.99
CA GLN A 150 8.06 -22.15 -9.34
C GLN A 150 9.14 -22.07 -10.42
N VAL A 151 10.08 -21.12 -10.32
CA VAL A 151 11.23 -21.03 -11.23
C VAL A 151 12.16 -22.23 -11.06
N PHE A 152 12.39 -22.69 -9.82
CA PHE A 152 13.18 -23.89 -9.57
C PHE A 152 12.52 -25.15 -10.14
N GLN A 153 11.20 -25.31 -9.96
CA GLN A 153 10.43 -26.40 -10.58
C GLN A 153 10.54 -26.37 -12.10
N ALA A 154 10.40 -25.20 -12.73
CA ALA A 154 10.52 -25.06 -14.18
C ALA A 154 11.92 -25.45 -14.69
N LYS A 155 12.99 -25.07 -13.96
CA LYS A 155 14.35 -25.50 -14.29
C LYS A 155 14.53 -27.02 -14.18
N LEU A 156 14.03 -27.64 -13.12
CA LEU A 156 14.10 -29.10 -12.94
C LEU A 156 13.34 -29.83 -14.06
N LEU A 157 12.14 -29.36 -14.40
CA LEU A 157 11.34 -29.91 -15.50
C LEU A 157 12.05 -29.83 -16.85
N ARG A 158 12.73 -28.70 -17.14
CA ARG A 158 13.52 -28.56 -18.35
C ARG A 158 14.72 -29.52 -18.37
N SER A 159 15.44 -29.68 -17.26
CA SER A 159 16.57 -30.61 -17.21
C SER A 159 16.15 -32.08 -17.35
N LEU A 160 14.96 -32.44 -16.88
CA LEU A 160 14.39 -33.79 -17.04
C LEU A 160 14.09 -34.09 -18.52
N ASP A 161 13.64 -33.10 -19.29
CA ASP A 161 13.39 -33.23 -20.73
C ASP A 161 14.70 -33.46 -21.52
N GLU A 162 15.78 -32.78 -21.11
CA GLU A 162 17.08 -32.86 -21.78
C GLU A 162 17.92 -34.09 -21.38
N SER A 163 17.83 -34.56 -20.13
CA SER A 163 18.77 -35.55 -19.54
C SER A 163 18.12 -36.84 -19.02
N GLY A 164 16.78 -36.97 -19.06
CA GLY A 164 16.05 -38.09 -18.47
C GLY A 164 15.80 -37.96 -16.96
N VAL A 165 15.12 -38.93 -16.36
CA VAL A 165 14.64 -38.85 -14.95
C VAL A 165 15.72 -39.27 -13.96
N ASP A 166 16.22 -38.31 -13.17
CA ASP A 166 17.08 -38.54 -12.00
C ASP A 166 16.27 -38.51 -10.68
N GLU A 167 16.51 -39.47 -9.79
CA GLU A 167 15.73 -39.64 -8.54
C GLU A 167 15.83 -38.43 -7.58
N PRO A 168 17.03 -37.89 -7.29
CA PRO A 168 17.19 -36.62 -6.58
C PRO A 168 16.41 -35.46 -7.18
N ALA A 169 16.49 -35.24 -8.50
CA ALA A 169 15.79 -34.14 -9.17
C ALA A 169 14.27 -34.26 -9.01
N PHE A 170 13.72 -35.48 -9.08
CA PHE A 170 12.29 -35.70 -8.88
C PHE A 170 11.84 -35.44 -7.42
N ARG A 171 12.66 -35.81 -6.43
CA ARG A 171 12.39 -35.49 -5.01
C ARG A 171 12.40 -33.98 -4.77
N ASP A 172 13.34 -33.25 -5.36
CA ASP A 172 13.42 -31.80 -5.23
C ASP A 172 12.21 -31.13 -5.90
N LEU A 173 11.76 -31.64 -7.05
CA LEU A 173 10.55 -31.18 -7.73
C LEU A 173 9.29 -31.35 -6.84
N ARG A 174 9.13 -32.51 -6.19
CA ARG A 174 8.01 -32.72 -5.24
C ARG A 174 8.08 -31.75 -4.07
N SER A 175 9.26 -31.60 -3.47
CA SER A 175 9.47 -30.72 -2.32
C SER A 175 9.18 -29.25 -2.66
N ALA A 176 9.65 -28.79 -3.82
CA ALA A 176 9.38 -27.44 -4.31
C ALA A 176 7.88 -27.22 -4.59
N THR A 177 7.17 -28.26 -5.05
CA THR A 177 5.70 -28.21 -5.26
C THR A 177 4.96 -28.02 -3.95
N ASP A 178 5.26 -28.83 -2.94
CA ASP A 178 4.63 -28.71 -1.62
C ASP A 178 4.91 -27.35 -0.98
N LEU A 179 6.15 -26.85 -1.11
CA LEU A 179 6.53 -25.54 -0.59
C LEU A 179 5.85 -24.40 -1.35
N ALA A 180 5.71 -24.50 -2.67
CA ALA A 180 4.95 -23.53 -3.48
C ALA A 180 3.48 -23.49 -3.06
N LEU A 181 2.83 -24.64 -2.83
CA LEU A 181 1.45 -24.70 -2.34
C LEU A 181 1.30 -24.08 -0.94
N ARG A 182 2.26 -24.33 -0.03
CA ARG A 182 2.29 -23.68 1.28
C ARG A 182 2.47 -22.17 1.16
N ALA A 183 3.29 -21.69 0.22
CA ALA A 183 3.47 -20.27 -0.06
C ALA A 183 2.18 -19.66 -0.63
N THR A 184 1.49 -20.33 -1.57
CA THR A 184 0.17 -19.91 -2.07
C THR A 184 -0.84 -19.76 -0.94
N LYS A 185 -0.89 -20.74 -0.02
CA LYS A 185 -1.72 -20.67 1.19
C LYS A 185 -1.37 -19.46 2.07
N ALA A 186 -0.09 -19.20 2.31
CA ALA A 186 0.36 -18.05 3.09
C ALA A 186 -0.05 -16.72 2.42
N THR A 187 0.11 -16.63 1.09
CA THR A 187 -0.36 -15.49 0.28
C THR A 187 -1.86 -15.28 0.42
N ALA A 188 -2.67 -16.34 0.25
CA ALA A 188 -4.12 -16.27 0.39
C ALA A 188 -4.55 -15.76 1.77
N GLN A 189 -3.96 -16.27 2.85
CA GLN A 189 -4.25 -15.80 4.20
C GLN A 189 -3.86 -14.32 4.40
N ALA A 190 -2.72 -13.90 3.85
CA ALA A 190 -2.23 -12.53 3.96
C ALA A 190 -3.12 -11.52 3.21
N ILE A 191 -3.56 -11.88 2.00
CA ILE A 191 -4.57 -11.13 1.25
C ILE A 191 -5.88 -11.06 2.05
N GLY A 192 -6.32 -12.19 2.60
CA GLY A 192 -7.52 -12.28 3.42
C GLY A 192 -7.52 -11.32 4.61
N ARG A 193 -6.38 -11.23 5.31
CA ARG A 193 -6.16 -10.26 6.41
C ARG A 193 -6.15 -8.81 5.93
N SER A 194 -5.58 -8.55 4.76
CA SER A 194 -5.57 -7.22 4.16
C SER A 194 -7.00 -6.76 3.85
N MET A 195 -7.78 -7.58 3.15
CA MET A 195 -9.19 -7.31 2.84
C MET A 195 -10.04 -7.13 4.10
N ALA A 196 -9.88 -8.01 5.10
CA ALA A 196 -10.54 -7.89 6.39
C ALA A 196 -10.24 -6.55 7.08
N SER A 197 -8.97 -6.12 7.08
CA SER A 197 -8.56 -4.85 7.68
C SER A 197 -9.16 -3.64 6.96
N LEU A 198 -9.31 -3.71 5.62
CA LEU A 198 -9.99 -2.67 4.83
C LEU A 198 -11.49 -2.61 5.13
N VAL A 199 -12.17 -3.75 5.27
CA VAL A 199 -13.58 -3.78 5.68
C VAL A 199 -13.76 -3.16 7.07
N VAL A 200 -12.88 -3.46 8.01
CA VAL A 200 -12.90 -2.89 9.35
C VAL A 200 -12.62 -1.38 9.34
N LEU A 201 -11.69 -0.93 8.50
CA LEU A 201 -11.43 0.49 8.28
C LEU A 201 -12.69 1.20 7.79
N GLU A 202 -13.37 0.62 6.80
CA GLU A 202 -14.61 1.17 6.26
C GLU A 202 -15.72 1.21 7.33
N ARG A 203 -15.91 0.12 8.08
CA ARG A 203 -16.87 0.10 9.21
C ARG A 203 -16.56 1.19 10.24
N HIS A 204 -15.29 1.37 10.58
CA HIS A 204 -14.88 2.36 11.55
C HIS A 204 -15.19 3.78 11.06
N LEU A 205 -14.98 4.08 9.76
CA LEU A 205 -15.38 5.37 9.16
C LEU A 205 -16.88 5.65 9.38
N TRP A 206 -17.75 4.71 9.01
CA TRP A 206 -19.20 4.88 9.17
C TRP A 206 -19.63 4.98 10.63
N LEU A 207 -19.04 4.18 11.52
CA LEU A 207 -19.36 4.22 12.95
C LEU A 207 -18.95 5.55 13.61
N ASN A 208 -17.97 6.28 13.07
CA ASN A 208 -17.61 7.61 13.57
C ASN A 208 -18.64 8.69 13.25
N LEU A 209 -19.59 8.42 12.35
CA LEU A 209 -20.73 9.30 12.07
C LEU A 209 -21.87 9.10 13.07
N THR A 210 -21.76 8.10 13.96
CA THR A 210 -22.79 7.74 14.92
C THR A 210 -22.42 8.16 16.34
N GLU A 211 -23.42 8.29 17.21
CA GLU A 211 -23.24 8.55 18.64
C GLU A 211 -23.07 7.24 19.46
N ILE A 212 -22.86 6.11 18.78
CA ILE A 212 -22.62 4.81 19.41
C ILE A 212 -21.31 4.88 20.21
N LYS A 213 -21.31 4.31 21.42
CA LYS A 213 -20.12 4.29 22.28
C LYS A 213 -19.04 3.37 21.74
N ASP A 214 -17.78 3.68 22.00
CA ASP A 214 -16.64 2.91 21.49
C ASP A 214 -16.66 1.43 21.90
N LEU A 215 -17.16 1.12 23.11
CA LEU A 215 -17.35 -0.26 23.58
C LEU A 215 -18.32 -1.04 22.67
N ASP A 216 -19.42 -0.39 22.26
CA ASP A 216 -20.46 -1.02 21.44
C ASP A 216 -20.04 -1.12 19.96
N LYS A 217 -19.14 -0.24 19.50
CA LYS A 217 -18.56 -0.28 18.15
C LYS A 217 -17.76 -1.55 17.90
N MET A 218 -17.13 -2.13 18.92
CA MET A 218 -16.28 -3.31 18.76
C MET A 218 -17.03 -4.49 18.14
N ALA A 219 -18.27 -4.74 18.56
CA ALA A 219 -19.11 -5.80 18.01
C ALA A 219 -19.40 -5.60 16.50
N PHE A 220 -19.58 -4.35 16.06
CA PHE A 220 -19.78 -4.03 14.65
C PHE A 220 -18.49 -4.16 13.85
N LEU A 221 -17.35 -3.76 14.42
CA LEU A 221 -16.04 -3.92 13.79
C LEU A 221 -15.69 -5.40 13.62
N ASP A 222 -16.03 -6.26 14.59
CA ASP A 222 -15.78 -7.70 14.56
C ASP A 222 -16.86 -8.54 13.88
N ALA A 223 -17.94 -7.94 13.39
CA ALA A 223 -18.96 -8.69 12.64
C ALA A 223 -18.31 -9.48 11.48
N PRO A 224 -18.78 -10.68 11.14
CA PRO A 224 -18.21 -11.41 10.01
C PRO A 224 -18.26 -10.59 8.71
N VAL A 225 -17.22 -10.69 7.87
CA VAL A 225 -17.25 -10.08 6.53
C VAL A 225 -18.27 -10.85 5.69
N SER A 226 -19.21 -10.13 5.05
CA SER A 226 -20.27 -10.70 4.22
C SER A 226 -20.36 -9.96 2.89
N PRO A 227 -20.59 -10.65 1.76
CA PRO A 227 -20.88 -10.00 0.49
C PRO A 227 -22.25 -9.31 0.46
N SER A 228 -23.16 -9.63 1.39
CA SER A 228 -24.51 -9.03 1.45
C SER A 228 -24.54 -7.60 1.98
N GLY A 229 -23.47 -7.13 2.65
CA GLY A 229 -23.41 -5.77 3.18
C GLY A 229 -22.26 -5.56 4.16
N LEU A 230 -21.84 -4.30 4.33
CA LEU A 230 -20.64 -3.92 5.09
C LEU A 230 -20.67 -4.43 6.54
N PHE A 231 -21.81 -4.34 7.23
CA PHE A 231 -21.98 -4.81 8.61
C PHE A 231 -22.45 -6.28 8.69
N GLY A 232 -22.76 -6.92 7.56
CA GLY A 232 -23.23 -8.29 7.50
C GLY A 232 -24.41 -8.56 8.45
N PRO A 233 -24.43 -9.72 9.14
CA PRO A 233 -25.47 -10.06 10.12
C PRO A 233 -25.62 -9.05 11.27
N ALA A 234 -24.59 -8.25 11.57
CA ALA A 234 -24.70 -7.22 12.60
C ALA A 234 -25.53 -6.00 12.16
N GLY A 235 -25.89 -5.91 10.87
CA GLY A 235 -26.78 -4.88 10.35
C GLY A 235 -28.17 -4.89 11.00
N ASP A 236 -28.70 -6.07 11.32
CA ASP A 236 -30.06 -6.21 11.87
C ASP A 236 -30.19 -5.54 13.25
N GLY A 237 -29.13 -5.55 14.06
CA GLY A 237 -29.06 -4.86 15.35
C GLY A 237 -28.58 -3.41 15.28
N PHE A 238 -28.21 -2.91 14.09
CA PHE A 238 -27.64 -1.57 13.93
C PHE A 238 -28.67 -0.49 14.23
N THR A 239 -29.88 -0.60 13.67
CA THR A 239 -30.95 0.40 13.82
C THR A 239 -31.36 0.62 15.27
N GLU A 240 -31.50 -0.46 16.03
CA GLU A 240 -31.84 -0.40 17.46
C GLU A 240 -30.75 0.32 18.26
N ARG A 241 -29.48 -0.11 18.10
CA ARG A 241 -28.34 0.50 18.80
C ARG A 241 -28.12 1.95 18.40
N PHE A 242 -28.30 2.28 17.13
CA PHE A 242 -28.24 3.66 16.63
C PHE A 242 -29.32 4.53 17.27
N THR A 243 -30.55 4.06 17.31
CA THR A 243 -31.69 4.78 17.90
C THR A 243 -31.51 4.95 19.42
N ALA A 244 -31.04 3.91 20.13
CA ALA A 244 -30.72 3.99 21.55
C ALA A 244 -29.62 5.03 21.83
N ALA A 245 -28.57 5.06 21.00
CA ALA A 245 -27.49 6.04 21.10
C ALA A 245 -27.98 7.48 20.88
N GLN A 246 -28.79 7.69 19.82
CA GLN A 246 -29.40 9.00 19.53
C GLN A 246 -30.28 9.50 20.67
N LYS A 247 -31.18 8.63 21.19
CA LYS A 247 -32.04 8.98 22.34
C LYS A 247 -31.21 9.34 23.57
N SER A 248 -30.16 8.57 23.87
CA SER A 248 -29.27 8.86 25.00
C SER A 248 -28.52 10.18 24.85
N SER A 249 -28.02 10.49 23.65
CA SER A 249 -27.32 11.77 23.38
C SER A 249 -28.26 12.96 23.46
N GLN A 250 -29.46 12.86 22.89
CA GLN A 250 -30.49 13.89 23.00
C GLN A 250 -30.85 14.14 24.46
N ALA A 251 -31.09 13.08 25.24
CA ALA A 251 -31.34 13.18 26.67
C ALA A 251 -30.20 13.92 27.39
N MET A 252 -28.93 13.56 27.14
CA MET A 252 -27.78 14.27 27.72
C MET A 252 -27.72 15.75 27.33
N ARG A 253 -28.06 16.10 26.08
CA ARG A 253 -28.13 17.51 25.66
C ARG A 253 -29.20 18.30 26.41
N HIS A 254 -30.29 17.66 26.84
CA HIS A 254 -31.31 18.30 27.66
C HIS A 254 -30.85 18.57 29.10
N PHE A 255 -29.90 17.77 29.62
CA PHE A 255 -29.33 17.97 30.97
C PHE A 255 -28.15 18.94 31.01
N LEU A 256 -27.57 19.29 29.86
CA LEU A 256 -26.54 20.32 29.78
C LEU A 256 -27.22 21.71 29.83
N PRO A 257 -26.79 22.62 30.72
CA PRO A 257 -27.29 23.99 30.72
C PRO A 257 -27.05 24.59 29.34
N LYS A 258 -28.13 24.99 28.66
CA LYS A 258 -28.01 25.85 27.48
C LYS A 258 -27.28 27.09 27.97
N ARG A 259 -26.00 27.26 27.61
CA ARG A 259 -25.35 28.56 27.74
C ARG A 259 -26.23 29.52 26.97
N SER A 260 -27.00 30.32 27.70
CA SER A 260 -27.75 31.43 27.17
C SER A 260 -26.73 32.31 26.47
N SER A 261 -26.72 32.30 25.14
CA SER A 261 -26.14 33.39 24.37
C SER A 261 -27.02 34.60 24.63
N SER A 262 -26.83 35.24 25.77
CA SER A 262 -27.36 36.57 26.04
C SER A 262 -26.61 37.53 25.11
N ALA A 263 -27.36 38.11 24.19
CA ALA A 263 -26.94 39.22 23.38
C ALA A 263 -26.34 40.32 24.27
N SER A 264 -25.13 40.78 23.92
CA SER A 264 -24.65 42.16 23.99
C SER A 264 -23.15 42.19 23.68
N ALA A 265 -22.81 42.07 22.40
CA ALA A 265 -21.57 42.66 21.89
C ALA A 265 -21.98 43.60 20.77
N VAL A 266 -22.37 44.81 21.20
CA VAL A 266 -22.48 45.99 20.34
C VAL A 266 -21.25 46.05 19.44
N SER A 267 -21.51 46.10 18.15
CA SER A 267 -20.55 46.37 17.08
C SER A 267 -19.64 47.53 17.47
N ARG A 268 -18.36 47.25 17.78
CA ARG A 268 -17.35 48.28 17.94
C ARG A 268 -16.48 48.31 16.67
N PRO A 269 -16.44 49.42 15.92
CA PRO A 269 -15.61 49.50 14.72
C PRO A 269 -14.12 49.46 15.09
N ARG A 270 -13.37 48.76 14.27
CA ARG A 270 -11.89 48.72 14.24
C ARG A 270 -11.34 50.14 14.00
N PRO A 271 -10.40 50.67 14.79
CA PRO A 271 -9.72 51.92 14.43
C PRO A 271 -8.73 51.67 13.28
N ALA A 272 -8.76 52.56 12.29
CA ALA A 272 -7.84 52.62 11.16
C ALA A 272 -6.44 53.09 11.60
N PRO A 273 -5.35 52.72 10.90
CA PRO A 273 -4.03 53.28 11.16
C PRO A 273 -3.98 54.75 10.71
N ALA A 274 -3.48 55.62 11.59
CA ALA A 274 -3.31 57.04 11.33
C ALA A 274 -2.35 57.29 10.15
N GLN A 275 -2.84 57.99 9.12
CA GLN A 275 -2.02 58.73 8.18
C GLN A 275 -1.45 59.95 8.91
N GLN A 276 -0.12 60.07 8.96
CA GLN A 276 0.53 61.32 9.32
C GLN A 276 1.31 61.84 8.11
N ASN A 277 0.86 63.00 7.65
CA ASN A 277 1.39 63.75 6.52
C ASN A 277 2.84 64.23 6.76
N LYS A 278 3.61 64.24 5.66
CA LYS A 278 4.90 64.93 5.52
C LYS A 278 4.75 66.45 5.71
N PRO A 279 5.86 67.14 6.03
CA PRO A 279 6.36 68.18 5.12
C PRO A 279 7.83 67.98 4.71
N ALA A 280 8.31 68.89 3.86
CA ALA A 280 9.32 68.72 2.82
C ALA A 280 10.80 69.04 3.17
N THR A 281 11.69 68.47 2.33
CA THR A 281 13.00 68.95 1.81
C THR A 281 14.12 69.48 2.72
N SER A 282 15.32 68.86 2.65
CA SER A 282 16.51 69.47 2.02
C SER A 282 17.71 68.50 1.84
N THR A 283 18.24 68.50 0.60
CA THR A 283 19.64 68.37 0.13
C THR A 283 20.56 67.14 0.37
N ALA A 284 20.93 66.54 -0.78
CA ALA A 284 22.28 66.09 -1.21
C ALA A 284 22.91 64.87 -0.49
N GLN A 285 23.51 63.86 -1.13
CA GLN A 285 24.42 63.89 -2.28
C GLN A 285 24.43 62.55 -3.06
N ALA A 286 24.77 62.69 -4.34
CA ALA A 286 25.55 61.80 -5.22
C ALA A 286 25.00 60.40 -5.61
N ALA A 287 24.57 60.35 -6.87
CA ALA A 287 24.47 59.20 -7.78
C ALA A 287 25.90 58.65 -8.14
N PRO A 288 26.09 57.51 -8.88
CA PRO A 288 25.12 56.94 -9.81
C PRO A 288 24.93 55.42 -9.84
N ARG A 289 23.80 55.10 -10.49
CA ARG A 289 23.38 53.84 -11.10
C ARG A 289 24.25 53.48 -12.32
N LYS A 290 24.38 52.18 -12.63
CA LYS A 290 23.87 51.47 -13.84
C LYS A 290 24.67 50.17 -14.09
N GLU A 291 23.99 49.01 -14.04
CA GLU A 291 23.53 48.21 -15.21
C GLU A 291 24.63 47.61 -16.08
N HIS A 292 24.81 46.28 -16.03
CA HIS A 292 24.59 45.32 -17.14
C HIS A 292 24.97 43.92 -16.64
N ARG A 293 24.04 42.96 -16.51
CA ARG A 293 23.51 42.05 -17.54
C ARG A 293 24.39 40.81 -17.80
N GLN A 294 23.80 39.66 -17.46
CA GLN A 294 23.87 38.35 -18.11
C GLN A 294 25.11 37.43 -18.00
N ARG A 295 24.79 36.26 -17.39
CA ARG A 295 25.01 34.87 -17.87
C ARG A 295 26.38 34.24 -17.64
N SER A 296 26.42 33.14 -16.85
CA SER A 296 27.14 31.88 -17.16
C SER A 296 27.02 30.77 -16.09
N ARG A 297 26.43 29.64 -16.49
CA ARG A 297 26.69 28.20 -16.18
C ARG A 297 26.62 27.59 -14.75
N PRO A 298 26.22 26.29 -14.62
CA PRO A 298 26.01 25.58 -13.36
C PRO A 298 27.24 24.77 -12.88
N PRO A 299 27.33 24.36 -11.60
CA PRO A 299 28.42 23.51 -11.12
C PRO A 299 28.17 22.00 -11.32
N LYS A 300 29.29 21.29 -11.52
CA LYS A 300 29.46 19.87 -11.90
C LYS A 300 29.22 18.87 -10.76
N ARG A 301 28.84 17.64 -11.15
CA ARG A 301 28.80 16.40 -10.35
C ARG A 301 30.19 15.96 -9.84
N PRO A 302 30.29 15.24 -8.70
CA PRO A 302 31.52 14.57 -8.25
C PRO A 302 31.69 13.16 -8.86
N PRO A 303 32.92 12.62 -8.93
CA PRO A 303 33.21 11.31 -9.54
C PRO A 303 33.08 10.13 -8.56
N PHE A 304 32.70 8.97 -9.12
CA PHE A 304 32.73 7.66 -8.46
C PHE A 304 34.15 7.04 -8.46
N PRO A 305 34.53 6.26 -7.43
CA PRO A 305 35.81 5.55 -7.42
C PRO A 305 35.74 4.17 -8.11
N ARG A 306 36.78 3.84 -8.87
CA ARG A 306 37.11 2.47 -9.30
C ARG A 306 37.86 1.76 -8.16
N ARG A 307 37.51 0.50 -7.87
CA ARG A 307 38.37 -0.46 -7.18
C ARG A 307 38.88 -1.50 -8.16
N GLN A 308 40.14 -1.86 -7.92
CA GLN A 308 40.91 -2.97 -8.48
C GLN A 308 40.29 -4.32 -8.11
#